data_AF-A0A0B5DDW1-F1
#
_entry.id   AF-A0A0B5DDW1-F1
#
_cell.length_a   1.000
_cell.length_b   1.000
_cell.length_c   1.000
_cell.angle_alpha   90.00
_cell.angle_beta   90.00
_cell.angle_gamma   90.00
#
_symmetry.space_group_name_H-M   'P 1'
#
loop_
_entity.id
_entity.type
_entity.pdbx_description
1 polymer ?
#
loop_
_entity_poly.entity_id
_entity_poly.type
_entity_poly.pdbx_seq_one_letter_code
_entity_poly.pdbx_strand_id
1 'polypeptide(L)'
;MAHPYVLLSAAVSLDGFLDDTGPERLLLSGPGDFDRVDEVRAGCDAILVGAGTLRTDNPRLLVNSAERRANRVAAGLPEYPLKVTVSASGNLDPDARFWHTGGAKTVYTTDRGAERLRGRLPGEVAVVALGPEVEWRAVLAHLGDVEGVRRLMVEGGGQVHTQLLRQGLADELQLAVAPLFVGEAEAPRMFGPGAYPPGRMRLLETRPVGDVVLMRYVPVAPGTGRLASAADRRWLAEACELAALCPPSRTAFSVGAVIVAADGTELARAYSREGGDPVVHAEEAALAKLDPADPRLAAATVYSSLEPCARRASRPAPCARLILEAGVRRVVTAWREPDTFVTAADGSGVLASEGVEVVVLPEYEERAKAPNAHLSPPPGRS
;
A
#
# COMPACT_ATOMS: atom_id res chain seq x y z
N MET A 1 -6.07 -10.68 -3.24
CA MET A 1 -6.44 -10.18 -1.90
C MET A 1 -5.63 -8.91 -1.68
N ALA A 2 -6.31 -7.77 -1.64
CA ALA A 2 -5.68 -6.47 -1.47
C ALA A 2 -5.37 -6.27 0.02
N HIS A 3 -4.10 -6.06 0.38
CA HIS A 3 -3.76 -5.63 1.73
C HIS A 3 -4.38 -4.24 2.01
N PRO A 4 -4.75 -3.93 3.27
CA PRO A 4 -5.23 -2.60 3.64
C PRO A 4 -4.21 -1.53 3.27
N TYR A 5 -4.68 -0.31 3.06
CA TYR A 5 -3.82 0.85 2.98
C TYR A 5 -3.11 1.08 4.32
N VAL A 6 -1.79 0.91 4.35
CA VAL A 6 -0.97 0.98 5.56
C VAL A 6 -0.35 2.38 5.69
N LEU A 7 -0.86 3.15 6.65
CA LEU A 7 -0.32 4.44 7.04
C LEU A 7 0.59 4.29 8.27
N LEU A 8 1.87 4.62 8.14
CA LEU A 8 2.76 4.77 9.29
C LEU A 8 2.67 6.21 9.80
N SER A 9 2.45 6.39 11.10
CA SER A 9 2.37 7.71 11.73
C SER A 9 3.28 7.76 12.95
N ALA A 10 4.09 8.80 13.05
CA ALA A 10 4.95 9.03 14.22
C ALA A 10 5.26 10.51 14.41
N ALA A 11 5.54 10.90 15.66
CA ALA A 11 6.25 12.13 15.98
C ALA A 11 7.70 11.75 16.33
N VAL A 12 8.68 12.52 15.82
CA VAL A 12 10.11 12.27 16.02
C VAL A 12 10.83 13.56 16.40
N SER A 13 11.93 13.45 17.15
CA SER A 13 12.89 14.54 17.33
C SER A 13 13.63 14.88 16.02
N LEU A 14 14.36 15.99 15.98
CA LEU A 14 15.19 16.40 14.83
C LEU A 14 16.23 15.34 14.43
N ASP A 15 16.71 14.55 15.39
CA ASP A 15 17.66 13.45 15.21
C ASP A 15 17.01 12.05 15.08
N GLY A 16 15.67 12.00 14.97
CA GLY A 16 14.91 10.83 14.53
C GLY A 16 14.51 9.84 15.63
N PHE A 17 14.46 10.28 16.89
CA PHE A 17 14.03 9.47 18.02
C PHE A 17 12.52 9.59 18.28
N LEU A 18 11.92 8.50 18.75
CA LEU A 18 10.50 8.38 19.12
C LEU A 18 10.25 8.71 20.59
N ASP A 19 11.28 8.62 21.42
CA ASP A 19 11.24 8.84 22.87
C ASP A 19 12.66 9.06 23.39
N ASP A 20 12.83 9.38 24.68
CA ASP A 20 14.11 9.31 25.39
C ASP A 20 14.26 7.96 26.15
N THR A 21 15.29 7.81 26.98
CA THR A 21 15.48 6.60 27.83
C THR A 21 14.79 6.70 29.21
N GLY A 22 14.06 7.79 29.44
CA GLY A 22 13.36 8.06 30.68
C GLY A 22 12.17 7.11 30.93
N PRO A 23 11.66 7.09 32.17
CA PRO A 23 10.50 6.29 32.54
C PRO A 23 9.17 6.92 32.10
N GLU A 24 9.18 8.22 31.78
CA GLU A 24 8.02 8.96 31.31
C GLU A 24 8.10 9.14 29.81
N ARG A 25 6.97 9.02 29.13
CA ARG A 25 6.89 9.23 27.69
C ARG A 25 7.20 10.67 27.33
N LEU A 26 8.18 10.89 26.45
CA LEU A 26 8.49 12.20 25.88
C LEU A 26 7.38 12.65 24.93
N LEU A 27 6.86 13.87 25.18
CA LEU A 27 5.91 14.50 24.26
C LEU A 27 6.66 15.21 23.14
N LEU A 28 6.70 14.57 21.98
CA LEU A 28 7.33 15.08 20.76
C LEU A 28 6.41 15.98 19.91
N SER A 29 5.15 16.15 20.28
CA SER A 29 4.25 17.05 19.58
C SER A 29 3.23 17.70 20.51
N GLY A 30 2.57 18.75 20.00
CA GLY A 30 1.62 19.57 20.76
C GLY A 30 0.15 19.27 20.48
N PRO A 31 -0.77 20.01 21.11
CA PRO A 31 -2.22 19.81 20.99
C PRO A 31 -2.76 19.81 19.55
N GLY A 32 -2.20 20.67 18.68
CA GLY A 32 -2.60 20.71 17.28
C GLY A 32 -2.26 19.44 16.51
N ASP A 33 -1.13 18.80 16.83
CA ASP A 33 -0.74 17.53 16.21
C ASP A 33 -1.52 16.37 16.84
N PHE A 34 -1.81 16.41 18.14
CA PHE A 34 -2.67 15.42 18.79
C PHE A 34 -4.08 15.41 18.20
N ASP A 35 -4.66 16.58 17.94
CA ASP A 35 -5.97 16.69 17.29
C ASP A 35 -5.94 16.14 15.86
N ARG A 36 -4.88 16.44 15.10
CA ARG A 36 -4.66 15.86 13.77
C ARG A 36 -4.54 14.34 13.82
N VAL A 37 -3.73 13.78 14.72
CA VAL A 37 -3.60 12.33 14.89
C VAL A 37 -4.95 11.71 15.26
N ASP A 38 -5.74 12.39 16.08
CA ASP A 38 -7.10 11.96 16.42
C ASP A 38 -8.05 11.92 15.21
N GLU A 39 -7.94 12.91 14.32
CA GLU A 39 -8.64 12.92 13.03
C GLU A 39 -8.21 11.75 12.14
N VAL A 40 -6.90 11.49 12.03
CA VAL A 40 -6.37 10.36 11.25
C VAL A 40 -6.86 9.03 11.82
N ARG A 41 -6.84 8.84 13.15
CA ARG A 41 -7.40 7.67 13.83
C ARG A 41 -8.87 7.48 13.47
N ALA A 42 -9.65 8.57 13.51
CA ALA A 42 -11.08 8.52 13.20
C ALA A 42 -11.36 8.13 11.74
N GLY A 43 -10.45 8.41 10.81
CA GLY A 43 -10.52 8.02 9.41
C GLY A 43 -10.01 6.61 9.09
N CYS A 44 -9.54 5.84 10.08
CA CYS A 44 -9.01 4.49 9.87
C CYS A 44 -9.98 3.41 10.38
N ASP A 45 -9.87 2.22 9.81
CA ASP A 45 -10.65 1.05 10.24
C ASP A 45 -9.96 0.34 11.40
N ALA A 46 -8.63 0.38 11.45
CA ALA A 46 -7.82 -0.20 12.50
C ALA A 46 -6.62 0.67 12.90
N ILE A 47 -6.20 0.56 14.16
CA ILE A 47 -4.98 1.18 14.70
C ILE A 47 -4.10 0.07 15.28
N LEU A 48 -2.83 0.03 14.87
CA LEU A 48 -1.86 -0.98 15.27
C LEU A 48 -0.68 -0.38 16.02
N VAL A 49 -0.31 -1.04 17.12
CA VAL A 49 0.98 -0.84 17.79
C VAL A 49 1.66 -2.16 18.13
N GLY A 50 2.99 -2.19 18.02
CA GLY A 50 3.79 -3.33 18.47
C GLY A 50 3.73 -3.54 19.98
N ALA A 51 3.95 -4.78 20.42
CA ALA A 51 3.94 -5.11 21.85
C ALA A 51 5.02 -4.38 22.68
N GLY A 52 6.10 -3.91 22.05
CA GLY A 52 7.09 -3.04 22.70
C GLY A 52 6.45 -1.74 23.21
N THR A 53 5.79 -1.01 22.31
CA THR A 53 5.05 0.21 22.64
C THR A 53 3.93 -0.03 23.65
N LEU A 54 3.27 -1.19 23.61
CA LEU A 54 2.29 -1.53 24.66
C LEU A 54 2.92 -1.61 26.05
N ARG A 55 4.12 -2.19 26.17
CA ARG A 55 4.81 -2.35 27.46
C ARG A 55 5.37 -1.02 27.98
N THR A 56 5.92 -0.20 27.10
CA THR A 56 6.55 1.07 27.49
C THR A 56 5.50 2.16 27.74
N ASP A 57 4.58 2.38 26.80
CA ASP A 57 3.71 3.57 26.83
C ASP A 57 2.32 3.27 27.43
N ASN A 58 1.98 1.97 27.52
CA ASN A 58 0.68 1.48 27.95
C ASN A 58 -0.50 2.26 27.32
N PRO A 59 -0.55 2.44 25.99
CA PRO A 59 -1.46 3.39 25.36
C PRO A 59 -2.92 2.89 25.38
N ARG A 60 -3.87 3.82 25.44
CA ARG A 60 -5.30 3.50 25.29
C ARG A 60 -5.71 3.27 23.83
N LEU A 61 -5.03 3.91 22.87
CA LEU A 61 -5.34 3.90 21.42
C LEU A 61 -6.82 4.14 21.11
N LEU A 62 -7.26 5.38 21.31
CA LEU A 62 -8.65 5.80 21.11
C LEU A 62 -8.73 6.97 20.13
N VAL A 63 -9.92 7.11 19.54
CA VAL A 63 -10.41 8.39 19.05
C VAL A 63 -10.96 9.16 20.26
N ASN A 64 -10.30 10.23 20.64
CA ASN A 64 -10.59 11.05 21.82
C ASN A 64 -11.78 12.00 21.59
N SER A 65 -11.92 12.58 20.40
CA SER A 65 -13.04 13.48 20.10
C SER A 65 -14.38 12.73 20.06
N ALA A 66 -15.33 13.18 20.89
CA ALA A 66 -16.68 12.64 20.91
C ALA A 66 -17.43 12.87 19.59
N GLU A 67 -17.20 14.03 18.96
CA GLU A 67 -17.78 14.36 17.66
C GLU A 67 -17.27 13.40 16.57
N ARG A 68 -15.95 13.15 16.52
CA ARG A 68 -15.37 12.20 15.57
C ARG A 68 -15.92 10.78 15.75
N ARG A 69 -16.12 10.36 17.00
CA ARG A 69 -16.77 9.08 17.32
C ARG A 69 -18.24 9.05 16.85
N ALA A 70 -19.00 10.10 17.10
CA ALA A 70 -20.38 10.22 16.63
C ALA A 70 -20.47 10.18 15.10
N ASN A 71 -19.55 10.86 14.39
CA ASN A 71 -19.50 10.85 12.93
C ASN A 71 -19.20 9.46 12.37
N ARG A 72 -18.32 8.67 13.01
CA ARG A 72 -18.08 7.28 12.63
C ARG A 72 -19.35 6.44 12.75
N VAL A 73 -20.05 6.55 13.87
CA VAL A 73 -21.32 5.81 14.10
C VAL A 73 -22.38 6.23 13.08
N ALA A 74 -22.50 7.53 12.78
CA ALA A 74 -23.42 8.04 11.77
C ALA A 74 -23.10 7.51 10.36
N ALA A 75 -21.83 7.22 10.06
CA ALA A 75 -21.38 6.59 8.83
C ALA A 75 -21.51 5.05 8.82
N GLY A 76 -22.12 4.45 9.85
CA GLY A 76 -22.28 3.00 9.98
C GLY A 76 -21.01 2.26 10.40
N LEU A 77 -19.99 2.97 10.88
CA LEU A 77 -18.74 2.39 11.36
C LEU A 77 -18.77 2.21 12.90
N PRO A 78 -17.96 1.30 13.46
CA PRO A 78 -17.78 1.20 14.90
C PRO A 78 -17.27 2.52 15.51
N GLU A 79 -17.74 2.85 16.70
CA GLU A 79 -17.37 4.08 17.45
C GLU A 79 -15.84 4.24 17.54
N TYR A 80 -15.12 3.14 17.75
CA TYR A 80 -13.66 3.09 17.76
C TYR A 80 -13.14 2.20 16.62
N PRO A 81 -12.02 2.55 15.98
CA PRO A 81 -11.30 1.62 15.10
C PRO A 81 -10.92 0.33 15.83
N LEU A 82 -10.76 -0.76 15.08
CA LEU A 82 -10.22 -2.02 15.59
C LEU A 82 -8.83 -1.77 16.19
N LYS A 83 -8.61 -2.23 17.41
CA LYS A 83 -7.32 -2.06 18.09
C LYS A 83 -6.48 -3.32 17.88
N VAL A 84 -5.31 -3.15 17.28
CA VAL A 84 -4.45 -4.27 16.88
C VAL A 84 -3.12 -4.21 17.62
N THR A 85 -2.65 -5.36 18.09
CA THR A 85 -1.25 -5.49 18.52
C THR A 85 -0.62 -6.76 17.98
N VAL A 86 0.71 -6.71 17.85
CA VAL A 86 1.53 -7.79 17.30
C VAL A 86 2.58 -8.17 18.33
N SER A 87 2.62 -9.45 18.72
CA SER A 87 3.55 -9.98 19.71
C SER A 87 3.95 -11.41 19.39
N ALA A 88 5.17 -11.64 18.91
CA ALA A 88 5.63 -13.00 18.61
C ALA A 88 5.68 -13.89 19.87
N SER A 89 6.03 -13.33 21.03
CA SER A 89 6.21 -14.08 22.28
C SER A 89 4.93 -14.30 23.09
N GLY A 90 3.83 -13.61 22.73
CA GLY A 90 2.62 -13.55 23.55
C GLY A 90 2.82 -12.91 24.93
N ASN A 91 3.96 -12.24 25.18
CA ASN A 91 4.20 -11.57 26.46
C ASN A 91 3.50 -10.21 26.48
N LEU A 92 2.24 -10.22 26.91
CA LEU A 92 1.37 -9.06 27.04
C LEU A 92 0.81 -9.00 28.46
N ASP A 93 0.85 -7.81 29.04
CA ASP A 93 0.27 -7.54 30.37
C ASP A 93 -1.26 -7.47 30.26
N PRO A 94 -2.02 -8.35 30.95
CA PRO A 94 -3.48 -8.31 30.93
C PRO A 94 -4.08 -7.04 31.57
N ASP A 95 -3.31 -6.34 32.39
CA ASP A 95 -3.77 -5.11 33.05
C ASP A 95 -3.46 -3.84 32.24
N ALA A 96 -2.85 -3.98 31.04
CA ALA A 96 -2.59 -2.86 30.16
C ALA A 96 -3.91 -2.12 29.80
N ARG A 97 -3.86 -0.79 29.82
CA ARG A 97 -4.99 0.11 29.48
C ARG A 97 -5.56 -0.18 28.09
N PHE A 98 -4.73 -0.72 27.20
CA PHE A 98 -5.15 -1.18 25.88
C PHE A 98 -6.33 -2.16 25.94
N TRP A 99 -6.43 -3.05 26.93
CA TRP A 99 -7.51 -4.04 27.00
C TRP A 99 -8.82 -3.47 27.55
N HIS A 100 -8.73 -2.46 28.39
CA HIS A 100 -9.84 -1.95 29.20
C HIS A 100 -10.54 -0.72 28.60
N THR A 101 -10.15 -0.30 27.39
CA THR A 101 -10.75 0.86 26.70
C THR A 101 -11.02 0.60 25.23
N GLY A 102 -11.98 1.35 24.66
CA GLY A 102 -12.32 1.31 23.24
C GLY A 102 -13.15 0.08 22.86
N GLY A 103 -13.12 -0.27 21.57
CA GLY A 103 -13.90 -1.36 20.99
C GLY A 103 -13.17 -2.70 20.90
N ALA A 104 -13.42 -3.41 19.80
CA ALA A 104 -12.85 -4.72 19.47
C ALA A 104 -11.31 -4.70 19.43
N LYS A 105 -10.70 -5.86 19.71
CA LYS A 105 -9.26 -6.01 19.87
C LYS A 105 -8.78 -7.30 19.22
N THR A 106 -7.69 -7.21 18.47
CA THR A 106 -7.05 -8.36 17.82
C THR A 106 -5.56 -8.41 18.14
N VAL A 107 -5.07 -9.60 18.50
CA VAL A 107 -3.65 -9.90 18.73
C VAL A 107 -3.16 -10.84 17.65
N TYR A 108 -2.15 -10.42 16.89
CA TYR A 108 -1.43 -11.30 15.98
C TYR A 108 -0.18 -11.85 16.68
N THR A 109 -0.01 -13.16 16.64
CA THR A 109 1.04 -13.86 17.39
C THR A 109 1.46 -15.17 16.71
N THR A 110 2.47 -15.83 17.26
CA THR A 110 2.87 -17.19 16.87
C THR A 110 1.98 -18.22 17.55
N ASP A 111 2.02 -19.48 17.10
CA ASP A 111 1.30 -20.59 17.76
C ASP A 111 1.65 -20.67 19.26
N ARG A 112 2.95 -20.57 19.58
CA ARG A 112 3.44 -20.54 20.97
C ARG A 112 2.92 -19.33 21.74
N GLY A 113 2.85 -18.17 21.10
CA GLY A 113 2.31 -16.95 21.71
C GLY A 113 0.81 -17.06 21.98
N ALA A 114 0.05 -17.69 21.07
CA ALA A 114 -1.38 -17.94 21.24
C ALA A 114 -1.65 -18.90 22.42
N GLU A 115 -0.87 -19.97 22.54
CA GLU A 115 -0.93 -20.86 23.71
C GLU A 115 -0.67 -20.11 25.02
N ARG A 116 0.34 -19.24 25.03
CA ARG A 116 0.67 -18.43 26.22
C ARG A 116 -0.45 -17.45 26.58
N LEU A 117 -1.20 -16.94 25.62
CA LEU A 117 -2.27 -15.95 25.84
C LEU A 117 -3.62 -16.57 26.20
N ARG A 118 -3.78 -17.89 26.00
CA ARG A 118 -5.04 -18.62 26.22
C ARG A 118 -5.59 -18.36 27.63
N GLY A 119 -6.76 -17.72 27.70
CA GLY A 119 -7.46 -17.42 28.96
C GLY A 119 -6.80 -16.36 29.84
N ARG A 120 -5.82 -15.60 29.33
CA ARG A 120 -5.10 -14.58 30.13
C ARG A 120 -5.53 -13.15 29.85
N LEU A 121 -5.92 -12.84 28.61
CA LEU A 121 -6.35 -11.48 28.25
C LEU A 121 -7.80 -11.24 28.71
N PRO A 122 -8.13 -10.04 29.19
CA PRO A 122 -9.46 -9.73 29.68
C PRO A 122 -10.43 -9.42 28.53
N GLY A 123 -11.68 -9.81 28.70
CA GLY A 123 -12.75 -9.58 27.72
C GLY A 123 -12.60 -10.40 26.44
N GLU A 124 -13.40 -10.05 25.43
CA GLU A 124 -13.34 -10.67 24.11
C GLU A 124 -12.19 -10.04 23.30
N VAL A 125 -11.06 -10.75 23.27
CA VAL A 125 -9.89 -10.42 22.44
C VAL A 125 -9.67 -11.54 21.44
N ALA A 126 -9.69 -11.21 20.15
CA ALA A 126 -9.33 -12.15 19.10
C ALA A 126 -7.82 -12.41 19.14
N VAL A 127 -7.40 -13.67 19.23
CA VAL A 127 -5.99 -14.07 19.17
C VAL A 127 -5.79 -14.88 17.90
N VAL A 128 -5.04 -14.32 16.96
CA VAL A 128 -4.76 -14.91 15.65
C VAL A 128 -3.34 -15.48 15.66
N ALA A 129 -3.25 -16.80 15.58
CA ALA A 129 -1.99 -17.51 15.42
C ALA A 129 -1.62 -17.59 13.94
N LEU A 130 -0.38 -17.20 13.60
CA LEU A 130 0.12 -17.14 12.22
C LEU A 130 1.12 -18.26 11.89
N GLY A 131 1.26 -19.25 12.77
CA GLY A 131 2.27 -20.29 12.67
C GLY A 131 3.50 -20.03 13.55
N PRO A 132 4.70 -20.52 13.17
CA PRO A 132 5.90 -20.44 13.99
C PRO A 132 6.47 -19.02 14.11
N GLU A 133 6.22 -18.17 13.11
CA GLU A 133 6.71 -16.79 13.04
C GLU A 133 5.58 -15.83 12.65
N VAL A 134 5.75 -14.55 12.94
CA VAL A 134 4.78 -13.52 12.56
C VAL A 134 5.20 -12.93 11.22
N GLU A 135 4.47 -13.30 10.17
CA GLU A 135 4.65 -12.77 8.82
C GLU A 135 3.71 -11.59 8.56
N TRP A 136 4.28 -10.41 8.24
CA TRP A 136 3.50 -9.17 8.06
C TRP A 136 2.48 -9.26 6.92
N ARG A 137 2.80 -9.97 5.84
CA ARG A 137 1.85 -10.17 4.75
C ARG A 137 0.63 -11.00 5.19
N ALA A 138 0.83 -11.96 6.08
CA ALA A 138 -0.26 -12.75 6.65
C ALA A 138 -1.11 -11.91 7.62
N VAL A 139 -0.47 -11.05 8.44
CA VAL A 139 -1.18 -10.06 9.28
C VAL A 139 -2.06 -9.16 8.42
N LEU A 140 -1.49 -8.55 7.37
CA LEU A 140 -2.21 -7.61 6.51
C LEU A 140 -3.29 -8.29 5.67
N ALA A 141 -3.06 -9.54 5.21
CA ALA A 141 -4.09 -10.33 4.53
C ALA A 141 -5.26 -10.62 5.47
N HIS A 142 -5.01 -11.13 6.68
CA HIS A 142 -6.07 -11.41 7.64
C HIS A 142 -6.85 -10.13 8.02
N LEU A 143 -6.16 -9.00 8.23
CA LEU A 143 -6.81 -7.71 8.48
C LEU A 143 -7.75 -7.30 7.33
N GLY A 144 -7.30 -7.44 6.08
CA GLY A 144 -8.13 -7.08 4.93
C GLY A 144 -9.29 -8.06 4.70
N ASP A 145 -8.98 -9.35 4.65
CA ASP A 145 -9.91 -10.38 4.17
C ASP A 145 -10.89 -10.86 5.25
N VAL A 146 -10.46 -10.90 6.52
CA VAL A 146 -11.27 -11.41 7.64
C VAL A 146 -11.87 -10.27 8.44
N GLU A 147 -11.07 -9.27 8.79
CA GLU A 147 -11.52 -8.15 9.63
C GLU A 147 -12.14 -6.99 8.82
N GLY A 148 -12.08 -7.06 7.47
CA GLY A 148 -12.63 -6.03 6.59
C GLY A 148 -11.91 -4.67 6.66
N VAL A 149 -10.68 -4.65 7.19
CA VAL A 149 -9.88 -3.42 7.33
C VAL A 149 -9.43 -2.96 5.95
N ARG A 150 -9.77 -1.73 5.58
CA ARG A 150 -9.33 -1.10 4.33
C ARG A 150 -8.24 -0.06 4.57
N ARG A 151 -8.26 0.61 5.71
CA ARG A 151 -7.23 1.59 6.12
C ARG A 151 -6.70 1.28 7.52
N LEU A 152 -5.41 0.96 7.58
CA LEU A 152 -4.67 0.64 8.80
C LEU A 152 -3.72 1.78 9.16
N MET A 153 -3.85 2.32 10.37
CA MET A 153 -2.87 3.23 10.94
C MET A 153 -1.91 2.47 11.85
N VAL A 154 -0.61 2.67 11.69
CA VAL A 154 0.45 2.05 12.50
C VAL A 154 1.19 3.15 13.25
N GLU A 155 1.02 3.20 14.58
CA GLU A 155 1.54 4.28 15.43
C GLU A 155 2.87 3.95 16.12
N GLY A 156 3.38 2.72 15.98
CA GLY A 156 4.68 2.35 16.55
C GLY A 156 4.81 0.85 16.83
N GLY A 157 5.89 0.37 17.42
CA GLY A 157 7.15 1.06 17.70
C GLY A 157 8.14 0.97 16.55
N GLY A 158 9.34 1.54 16.73
CA GLY A 158 10.36 1.64 15.67
C GLY A 158 10.66 0.31 14.95
N GLN A 159 10.59 -0.83 15.65
CA GLN A 159 10.75 -2.15 15.03
C GLN A 159 9.64 -2.48 14.03
N VAL A 160 8.37 -2.20 14.37
CA VAL A 160 7.21 -2.46 13.49
C VAL A 160 7.30 -1.57 12.24
N HIS A 161 7.54 -0.27 12.44
CA HIS A 161 7.72 0.66 11.33
C HIS A 161 8.88 0.24 10.41
N THR A 162 10.01 -0.16 11.01
CA THR A 162 11.18 -0.67 10.27
C THR A 162 10.84 -1.91 9.45
N GLN A 163 10.16 -2.89 10.03
CA GLN A 163 9.79 -4.11 9.31
C GLN A 163 8.85 -3.83 8.13
N LEU A 164 7.80 -3.01 8.33
CA LEU A 164 6.86 -2.67 7.27
C LEU A 164 7.52 -1.90 6.12
N LEU A 165 8.39 -0.93 6.43
CA LEU A 165 9.13 -0.18 5.41
C LEU A 165 10.10 -1.08 4.63
N ARG A 166 10.90 -1.90 5.32
CA ARG A 166 11.87 -2.80 4.69
C ARG A 166 11.21 -3.82 3.76
N GLN A 167 9.99 -4.24 4.08
CA GLN A 167 9.22 -5.18 3.26
C GLN A 167 8.38 -4.51 2.16
N GLY A 168 8.43 -3.18 2.04
CA GLY A 168 7.64 -2.43 1.05
C GLY A 168 6.13 -2.48 1.30
N LEU A 169 5.72 -2.62 2.56
CA LEU A 169 4.33 -2.80 2.99
C LEU A 169 3.66 -1.51 3.50
N ALA A 170 4.38 -0.39 3.54
CA ALA A 170 3.84 0.91 3.92
C ALA A 170 3.36 1.68 2.68
N ASP A 171 2.14 2.19 2.71
CA ASP A 171 1.57 3.02 1.65
C ASP A 171 1.88 4.50 1.80
N GLU A 172 1.89 4.98 3.04
CA GLU A 172 2.14 6.37 3.41
C GLU A 172 2.90 6.44 4.74
N LEU A 173 3.74 7.45 4.86
CA LEU A 173 4.46 7.81 6.06
C LEU A 173 4.12 9.25 6.43
N GLN A 174 3.54 9.45 7.61
CA GLN A 174 3.31 10.76 8.21
C GLN A 174 4.25 10.96 9.39
N LEU A 175 5.12 11.97 9.29
CA LEU A 175 6.09 12.32 10.31
C LEU A 175 5.84 13.73 10.80
N ALA A 176 5.58 13.88 12.09
CA ALA A 176 5.70 15.16 12.79
C ALA A 176 7.13 15.28 13.34
N VAL A 177 7.85 16.35 12.99
CA VAL A 177 9.22 16.58 13.48
C VAL A 177 9.20 17.68 14.53
N ALA A 178 9.55 17.29 15.75
CA ALA A 178 9.66 18.13 16.92
C ALA A 178 10.93 18.99 16.86
N PRO A 179 10.90 20.27 17.28
CA PRO A 179 12.06 21.16 17.24
C PRO A 179 13.04 20.94 18.40
N LEU A 180 13.37 19.67 18.71
CA LEU A 180 14.30 19.28 19.78
C LEU A 180 15.20 18.12 19.35
N PHE A 181 16.30 17.93 20.07
CA PHE A 181 17.19 16.77 19.95
C PHE A 181 17.05 15.90 21.19
N VAL A 182 17.08 14.57 21.01
CA VAL A 182 17.15 13.61 22.13
C VAL A 182 18.60 13.26 22.42
N GLY A 183 19.38 12.88 21.39
CA GLY A 183 20.82 12.69 21.50
C GLY A 183 21.29 11.47 22.30
N GLU A 184 20.38 10.59 22.74
CA GLU A 184 20.70 9.42 23.55
C GLU A 184 20.87 8.18 22.66
N ALA A 185 22.03 7.51 22.74
CA ALA A 185 22.37 6.40 21.85
C ALA A 185 21.39 5.22 21.93
N GLU A 186 20.88 4.93 23.12
CA GLU A 186 19.98 3.81 23.42
C GLU A 186 18.49 4.18 23.30
N ALA A 187 18.17 5.45 23.01
CA ALA A 187 16.79 5.88 22.86
C ALA A 187 16.13 5.23 21.62
N PRO A 188 14.82 4.97 21.66
CA PRO A 188 14.13 4.29 20.57
C PRO A 188 14.10 5.18 19.32
N ARG A 189 14.72 4.71 18.24
CA ARG A 189 14.65 5.36 16.93
C ARG A 189 13.40 4.96 16.16
N MET A 190 12.88 5.88 15.35
CA MET A 190 11.79 5.60 14.41
C MET A 190 12.17 4.51 13.40
N PHE A 191 13.41 4.59 12.89
CA PHE A 191 13.95 3.69 11.88
C PHE A 191 15.18 2.98 12.42
N GLY A 192 15.12 1.65 12.46
CA GLY A 192 16.24 0.78 12.81
C GLY A 192 17.14 0.46 11.62
N PRO A 193 18.29 -0.19 11.84
CA PRO A 193 19.18 -0.58 10.75
C PRO A 193 18.55 -1.63 9.83
N GLY A 194 18.88 -1.56 8.54
CA GLY A 194 18.51 -2.58 7.56
C GLY A 194 18.51 -2.06 6.11
N ALA A 195 18.30 -2.98 5.17
CA ALA A 195 18.08 -2.64 3.77
C ALA A 195 16.64 -2.17 3.57
N TYR A 196 16.47 -0.91 3.16
CA TYR A 196 15.20 -0.30 2.77
C TYR A 196 15.01 -0.41 1.25
N PRO A 197 13.77 -0.33 0.74
CA PRO A 197 13.53 -0.22 -0.70
C PRO A 197 14.35 0.93 -1.30
N PRO A 198 14.97 0.71 -2.48
CA PRO A 198 15.81 1.73 -3.11
C PRO A 198 14.99 2.93 -3.57
N GLY A 199 15.68 4.04 -3.85
CA GLY A 199 15.06 5.26 -4.37
C GLY A 199 14.64 6.24 -3.29
N ARG A 200 14.00 7.33 -3.72
CA ARG A 200 13.46 8.38 -2.84
C ARG A 200 12.00 8.06 -2.50
N MET A 201 11.45 8.70 -1.47
CA MET A 201 10.01 8.80 -1.30
C MET A 201 9.52 10.12 -1.93
N ARG A 202 8.27 10.15 -2.40
CA ARG A 202 7.63 11.38 -2.88
C ARG A 202 7.00 12.13 -1.72
N LEU A 203 7.41 13.38 -1.51
CA LEU A 203 6.74 14.30 -0.59
C LEU A 203 5.37 14.67 -1.16
N LEU A 204 4.30 14.40 -0.42
CA LEU A 204 2.93 14.80 -0.75
C LEU A 204 2.56 16.13 -0.12
N GLU A 205 3.03 16.38 1.10
CA GLU A 205 2.66 17.55 1.89
C GLU A 205 3.79 17.86 2.87
N THR A 206 4.05 19.15 3.07
CA THR A 206 4.82 19.66 4.20
C THR A 206 4.12 20.88 4.75
N ARG A 207 3.89 20.93 6.06
CA ARG A 207 3.29 22.11 6.72
C ARG A 207 3.63 22.20 8.20
N PRO A 208 3.68 23.42 8.78
CA PRO A 208 3.72 23.59 10.23
C PRO A 208 2.42 23.11 10.90
N VAL A 209 2.54 22.56 12.12
CA VAL A 209 1.43 22.20 13.01
C VAL A 209 1.78 22.60 14.44
N GLY A 210 1.40 23.81 14.84
CA GLY A 210 1.96 24.39 16.07
C GLY A 210 3.45 24.64 15.89
N ASP A 211 4.29 24.05 16.74
CA ASP A 211 5.75 24.15 16.72
C ASP A 211 6.46 22.99 15.99
N VAL A 212 5.71 21.98 15.53
CA VAL A 212 6.27 20.85 14.75
C VAL A 212 6.07 21.03 13.24
N VAL A 213 6.88 20.34 12.44
CA VAL A 213 6.66 20.24 10.99
C VAL A 213 6.08 18.87 10.66
N LEU A 214 4.89 18.85 10.04
CA LEU A 214 4.32 17.64 9.46
C LEU A 214 4.84 17.44 8.05
N MET A 215 5.32 16.24 7.75
CA MET A 215 5.65 15.79 6.41
C MET A 215 4.92 14.50 6.08
N ARG A 216 4.41 14.40 4.85
CA ARG A 216 3.73 13.20 4.35
C ARG A 216 4.46 12.67 3.12
N TYR A 217 4.83 11.40 3.17
CA TYR A 217 5.59 10.75 2.12
C TYR A 217 4.89 9.49 1.63
N VAL A 218 5.07 9.16 0.35
CA VAL A 218 4.70 7.87 -0.22
C VAL A 218 5.91 7.24 -0.91
N PRO A 219 6.06 5.91 -0.92
CA PRO A 219 7.12 5.28 -1.70
C PRO A 219 6.90 5.55 -3.21
N VAL A 220 7.89 5.30 -4.06
CA VAL A 220 7.67 5.34 -5.52
C VAL A 220 8.25 4.14 -6.24
N ALA A 221 9.16 3.42 -5.59
CA ALA A 221 9.77 2.21 -6.14
C ALA A 221 8.73 1.08 -6.34
N PRO A 222 8.68 0.47 -7.53
CA PRO A 222 7.88 -0.72 -7.81
C PRO A 222 8.12 -1.86 -6.82
N GLY A 223 7.17 -2.79 -6.74
CA GLY A 223 7.35 -4.04 -6.01
C GLY A 223 8.35 -4.98 -6.67
N THR A 224 8.75 -6.03 -5.95
CA THR A 224 9.71 -7.03 -6.44
C THR A 224 9.03 -8.36 -6.71
N GLY A 225 9.33 -8.98 -7.84
CA GLY A 225 8.73 -10.25 -8.24
C GLY A 225 7.19 -10.14 -8.32
N ARG A 226 6.49 -11.13 -7.77
CA ARG A 226 5.02 -11.17 -7.73
C ARG A 226 4.38 -10.32 -6.65
N LEU A 227 5.19 -9.72 -5.76
CA LEU A 227 4.67 -8.94 -4.65
C LEU A 227 4.36 -7.52 -5.12
N ALA A 228 3.11 -7.11 -4.95
CA ALA A 228 2.70 -5.74 -5.18
C ALA A 228 3.14 -4.83 -4.03
N SER A 229 3.64 -3.64 -4.35
CA SER A 229 3.90 -2.54 -3.41
C SER A 229 2.80 -1.48 -3.47
N ALA A 230 2.82 -0.57 -2.52
CA ALA A 230 2.00 0.64 -2.57
C ALA A 230 2.24 1.50 -3.82
N ALA A 231 3.47 1.49 -4.35
CA ALA A 231 3.79 2.20 -5.59
C ALA A 231 3.13 1.53 -6.79
N ASP A 232 3.08 0.20 -6.82
CA ASP A 232 2.41 -0.51 -7.92
C ASP A 232 0.94 -0.10 -8.05
N ARG A 233 0.25 0.00 -6.91
CA ARG A 233 -1.14 0.48 -6.84
C ARG A 233 -1.30 1.89 -7.41
N ARG A 234 -0.38 2.81 -7.08
CA ARG A 234 -0.39 4.19 -7.60
C ARG A 234 -0.08 4.27 -9.09
N TRP A 235 0.92 3.52 -9.56
CA TRP A 235 1.27 3.53 -10.99
C TRP A 235 0.20 2.87 -11.85
N LEU A 236 -0.42 1.80 -11.37
CA LEU A 236 -1.56 1.20 -12.05
C LEU A 236 -2.79 2.12 -12.04
N ALA A 237 -3.03 2.83 -10.93
CA ALA A 237 -4.06 3.87 -10.88
C ALA A 237 -3.83 4.95 -11.96
N GLU A 238 -2.60 5.41 -12.14
CA GLU A 238 -2.21 6.37 -13.19
C GLU A 238 -2.45 5.79 -14.59
N ALA A 239 -2.08 4.52 -14.82
CA ALA A 239 -2.36 3.83 -16.08
C ALA A 239 -3.87 3.79 -16.39
N CYS A 240 -4.72 3.56 -15.39
CA CYS A 240 -6.18 3.63 -15.58
C CYS A 240 -6.67 5.05 -15.88
N GLU A 241 -6.08 6.11 -15.30
CA GLU A 241 -6.43 7.50 -15.66
C GLU A 241 -6.03 7.84 -17.09
N LEU A 242 -4.87 7.37 -17.54
CA LEU A 242 -4.43 7.54 -18.94
C LEU A 242 -5.40 6.89 -19.92
N ALA A 243 -6.01 5.75 -19.56
CA ALA A 243 -7.02 5.11 -20.38
C ALA A 243 -8.23 6.01 -20.64
N ALA A 244 -8.60 6.89 -19.70
CA ALA A 244 -9.69 7.84 -19.86
C ALA A 244 -9.41 8.95 -20.90
N LEU A 245 -8.15 9.15 -21.28
CA LEU A 245 -7.74 10.13 -22.29
C LEU A 245 -7.83 9.58 -23.73
N CYS A 246 -8.11 8.29 -23.89
CA CYS A 246 -8.13 7.67 -25.21
C CYS A 246 -9.26 8.25 -26.09
N PRO A 247 -8.98 8.58 -27.37
CA PRO A 247 -10.02 8.84 -28.35
C PRO A 247 -11.04 7.70 -28.41
N PRO A 248 -12.35 7.95 -28.57
CA PRO A 248 -13.35 6.88 -28.63
C PRO A 248 -13.10 5.87 -29.75
N SER A 249 -13.39 4.59 -29.51
CA SER A 249 -13.35 3.53 -30.52
C SER A 249 -14.45 2.52 -30.26
N ARG A 250 -15.01 1.91 -31.32
CA ARG A 250 -15.96 0.79 -31.21
C ARG A 250 -15.33 -0.59 -31.45
N THR A 251 -14.06 -0.61 -31.85
CA THR A 251 -13.36 -1.81 -32.32
C THR A 251 -12.04 -2.04 -31.58
N ALA A 252 -11.75 -1.24 -30.55
CA ALA A 252 -10.54 -1.35 -29.74
C ALA A 252 -10.79 -0.82 -28.33
N PHE A 253 -10.11 -1.42 -27.35
CA PHE A 253 -10.11 -0.94 -25.98
C PHE A 253 -9.35 0.39 -25.84
N SER A 254 -9.78 1.20 -24.88
CA SER A 254 -9.07 2.32 -24.29
C SER A 254 -8.18 1.78 -23.17
N VAL A 255 -6.87 1.82 -23.40
CA VAL A 255 -5.85 1.32 -22.47
C VAL A 255 -4.86 2.45 -22.19
N GLY A 256 -4.37 2.54 -20.96
CA GLY A 256 -3.25 3.39 -20.58
C GLY A 256 -2.10 2.57 -20.03
N ALA A 257 -0.87 3.05 -20.22
CA ALA A 257 0.35 2.38 -19.78
C ALA A 257 1.39 3.36 -19.22
N VAL A 258 2.13 2.91 -18.22
CA VAL A 258 3.26 3.64 -17.61
C VAL A 258 4.44 2.68 -17.45
N ILE A 259 5.65 3.15 -17.77
CA ILE A 259 6.91 2.41 -17.62
C ILE A 259 7.73 3.11 -16.55
N VAL A 260 8.12 2.39 -15.50
CA VAL A 260 8.77 2.95 -14.32
C VAL A 260 10.04 2.18 -14.01
N ALA A 261 11.14 2.90 -13.76
CA ALA A 261 12.40 2.33 -13.33
C ALA A 261 12.34 1.78 -11.90
N ALA A 262 13.33 0.95 -11.53
CA ALA A 262 13.39 0.30 -10.23
C ALA A 262 13.44 1.28 -9.03
N ASP A 263 13.93 2.51 -9.23
CA ASP A 263 13.98 3.56 -8.20
C ASP A 263 12.68 4.37 -8.09
N GLY A 264 11.67 4.07 -8.92
CA GLY A 264 10.40 4.80 -8.99
C GLY A 264 10.40 5.98 -9.96
N THR A 265 11.46 6.19 -10.72
CA THR A 265 11.47 7.20 -11.79
C THR A 265 10.57 6.76 -12.94
N GLU A 266 9.62 7.60 -13.31
CA GLU A 266 8.83 7.38 -14.52
C GLU A 266 9.71 7.57 -15.77
N LEU A 267 9.74 6.55 -16.64
CA LEU A 267 10.50 6.56 -17.88
C LEU A 267 9.63 7.06 -19.03
N ALA A 268 8.42 6.52 -19.17
CA ALA A 268 7.46 6.91 -20.17
C ALA A 268 6.03 6.58 -19.73
N ARG A 269 5.07 7.27 -20.33
CA ARG A 269 3.64 6.99 -20.23
C ARG A 269 2.98 7.14 -21.58
N ALA A 270 1.89 6.42 -21.83
CA ALA A 270 1.11 6.56 -23.03
C ALA A 270 -0.33 6.05 -22.84
N TYR A 271 -1.16 6.29 -23.85
CA TYR A 271 -2.50 5.72 -23.94
C TYR A 271 -2.79 5.27 -25.38
N SER A 272 -3.81 4.43 -25.53
CA SER A 272 -4.18 3.89 -26.84
C SER A 272 -4.63 5.02 -27.77
N ARG A 273 -4.21 4.96 -29.03
CA ARG A 273 -4.51 5.98 -30.05
C ARG A 273 -3.92 7.37 -29.76
N GLU A 274 -2.87 7.43 -28.94
CA GLU A 274 -2.10 8.66 -28.75
C GLU A 274 -1.46 9.13 -30.07
N GLY A 275 -1.34 10.44 -30.25
CA GLY A 275 -0.68 11.03 -31.42
C GLY A 275 -1.45 10.89 -32.74
N GLY A 276 -2.70 10.40 -32.71
CA GLY A 276 -3.55 10.26 -33.88
C GLY A 276 -3.38 8.95 -34.66
N ASP A 277 -2.56 8.01 -34.19
CA ASP A 277 -2.48 6.67 -34.76
C ASP A 277 -3.68 5.82 -34.28
N PRO A 278 -4.65 5.47 -35.14
CA PRO A 278 -5.88 4.80 -34.71
C PRO A 278 -5.66 3.36 -34.22
N VAL A 279 -4.48 2.77 -34.42
CA VAL A 279 -4.20 1.36 -34.09
C VAL A 279 -3.05 1.17 -33.09
N VAL A 280 -2.41 2.24 -32.62
CA VAL A 280 -1.34 2.13 -31.63
C VAL A 280 -1.91 1.75 -30.25
N HIS A 281 -1.28 0.77 -29.61
CA HIS A 281 -1.60 0.34 -28.25
C HIS A 281 -0.80 1.19 -27.24
N ALA A 282 -1.27 1.26 -26.00
CA ALA A 282 -0.64 2.06 -24.97
C ALA A 282 0.80 1.61 -24.65
N GLU A 283 1.04 0.30 -24.51
CA GLU A 283 2.35 -0.26 -24.20
C GLU A 283 3.35 0.00 -25.32
N GLU A 284 2.91 -0.17 -26.57
CA GLU A 284 3.71 0.14 -27.77
C GLU A 284 4.07 1.64 -27.82
N ALA A 285 3.09 2.52 -27.63
CA ALA A 285 3.31 3.96 -27.64
C ALA A 285 4.24 4.42 -26.50
N ALA A 286 4.16 3.79 -25.32
CA ALA A 286 5.05 4.10 -24.20
C ALA A 286 6.48 3.64 -24.49
N LEU A 287 6.66 2.42 -24.99
CA LEU A 287 7.98 1.86 -25.34
C LEU A 287 8.65 2.66 -26.47
N ALA A 288 7.88 3.11 -27.47
CA ALA A 288 8.40 3.89 -28.59
C ALA A 288 8.97 5.27 -28.19
N LYS A 289 8.68 5.76 -26.99
CA LYS A 289 9.23 7.02 -26.43
C LYS A 289 10.60 6.84 -25.78
N LEU A 290 11.06 5.60 -25.61
CA LEU A 290 12.28 5.26 -24.92
C LEU A 290 13.39 4.86 -25.89
N ASP A 291 14.63 5.10 -25.49
CA ASP A 291 15.79 4.48 -26.14
C ASP A 291 15.78 2.98 -25.81
N PRO A 292 15.72 2.06 -26.79
CA PRO A 292 15.79 0.62 -26.54
C PRO A 292 17.08 0.18 -25.83
N ALA A 293 18.14 0.99 -25.88
CA ALA A 293 19.39 0.75 -25.17
C ALA A 293 19.41 1.33 -23.74
N ASP A 294 18.32 1.93 -23.25
CA ASP A 294 18.26 2.46 -21.89
C ASP A 294 18.48 1.34 -20.86
N PRO A 295 19.58 1.36 -20.08
CA PRO A 295 19.92 0.27 -19.16
C PRO A 295 18.89 0.09 -18.03
N ARG A 296 18.02 1.08 -17.80
CA ARG A 296 16.98 1.01 -16.76
C ARG A 296 15.84 0.07 -17.15
N LEU A 297 15.63 -0.20 -18.43
CA LEU A 297 14.54 -1.05 -18.93
C LEU A 297 14.61 -2.48 -18.38
N ALA A 298 15.81 -3.03 -18.21
CA ALA A 298 16.02 -4.39 -17.70
C ALA A 298 15.46 -4.61 -16.29
N ALA A 299 15.37 -3.54 -15.50
CA ALA A 299 14.81 -3.55 -14.13
C ALA A 299 13.49 -2.76 -14.03
N ALA A 300 12.94 -2.28 -15.16
CA ALA A 300 11.72 -1.51 -15.17
C ALA A 300 10.48 -2.39 -14.96
N THR A 301 9.40 -1.75 -14.52
CA THR A 301 8.05 -2.33 -14.47
C THR A 301 7.15 -1.61 -15.47
N VAL A 302 6.39 -2.38 -16.24
CA VAL A 302 5.30 -1.86 -17.08
C VAL A 302 3.98 -2.01 -16.31
N TYR A 303 3.26 -0.90 -16.14
CA TYR A 303 1.89 -0.87 -15.64
C TYR A 303 0.96 -0.68 -16.81
N SER A 304 -0.02 -1.56 -16.99
CA SER A 304 -1.03 -1.42 -18.05
C SER A 304 -2.43 -1.61 -17.48
N SER A 305 -3.38 -0.77 -17.87
CA SER A 305 -4.77 -0.90 -17.39
C SER A 305 -5.44 -2.19 -17.91
N LEU A 306 -4.98 -2.73 -19.03
CA LEU A 306 -5.44 -4.00 -19.63
C LEU A 306 -4.25 -4.94 -19.77
N GLU A 307 -4.50 -6.25 -19.79
CA GLU A 307 -3.48 -7.25 -20.11
C GLU A 307 -2.83 -6.96 -21.48
N PRO A 308 -1.47 -6.93 -21.55
CA PRO A 308 -0.79 -6.72 -22.83
C PRO A 308 -1.12 -7.84 -23.81
N CYS A 309 -1.60 -7.49 -25.00
CA CYS A 309 -2.07 -8.50 -25.95
C CYS A 309 -0.97 -9.51 -26.35
N ALA A 310 -1.35 -10.79 -26.48
CA ALA A 310 -0.49 -11.86 -27.00
C ALA A 310 -0.49 -11.94 -28.54
N ARG A 311 -1.55 -11.42 -29.18
CA ARG A 311 -1.76 -11.42 -30.63
C ARG A 311 -2.50 -10.14 -31.01
N ARG A 312 -2.23 -9.62 -32.20
CA ARG A 312 -3.02 -8.54 -32.81
C ARG A 312 -2.90 -8.58 -34.32
N ALA A 313 -3.96 -8.17 -35.02
CA ALA A 313 -3.96 -8.11 -36.49
C ALA A 313 -3.45 -6.76 -37.02
N SER A 314 -3.51 -5.70 -36.21
CA SER A 314 -3.23 -4.33 -36.63
C SER A 314 -1.74 -4.04 -36.90
N ARG A 315 -0.83 -4.84 -36.35
CA ARG A 315 0.62 -4.65 -36.43
C ARG A 315 1.36 -5.98 -36.29
N PRO A 316 2.62 -6.11 -36.78
CA PRO A 316 3.36 -7.37 -36.80
C PRO A 316 3.68 -7.96 -35.41
N ALA A 317 4.09 -7.11 -34.45
CA ALA A 317 4.48 -7.55 -33.11
C ALA A 317 3.40 -7.18 -32.08
N PRO A 318 2.92 -8.12 -31.25
CA PRO A 318 1.98 -7.86 -30.15
C PRO A 318 2.69 -7.22 -28.94
N CYS A 319 1.94 -6.59 -28.04
CA CYS A 319 2.50 -5.84 -26.90
C CYS A 319 3.34 -6.70 -25.98
N ALA A 320 2.92 -7.96 -25.72
CA ALA A 320 3.71 -8.90 -24.92
C ALA A 320 5.12 -9.15 -25.51
N ARG A 321 5.25 -9.21 -26.84
CA ARG A 321 6.56 -9.38 -27.50
C ARG A 321 7.40 -8.11 -27.45
N LEU A 322 6.79 -6.94 -27.65
CA LEU A 322 7.50 -5.65 -27.52
C LEU A 322 8.08 -5.45 -26.12
N ILE A 323 7.34 -5.83 -25.06
CA ILE A 323 7.81 -5.78 -23.66
C ILE A 323 9.02 -6.71 -23.46
N LEU A 324 8.97 -7.93 -24.00
CA LEU A 324 10.07 -8.90 -23.90
C LEU A 324 11.34 -8.40 -24.61
N GLU A 325 11.18 -7.88 -25.82
CA GLU A 325 12.26 -7.31 -26.66
C GLU A 325 12.90 -6.09 -26.01
N ALA A 326 12.11 -5.25 -25.34
CA ALA A 326 12.61 -4.13 -24.55
C ALA A 326 13.39 -4.53 -23.29
N GLY A 327 13.44 -5.83 -22.95
CA GLY A 327 14.19 -6.32 -21.79
C GLY A 327 13.45 -6.20 -20.46
N VAL A 328 12.20 -5.73 -20.45
CA VAL A 328 11.39 -5.60 -19.23
C VAL A 328 11.08 -7.00 -18.65
N ARG A 329 11.12 -7.12 -17.32
CA ARG A 329 10.90 -8.40 -16.60
C ARG A 329 9.76 -8.36 -15.58
N ARG A 330 9.02 -7.27 -15.50
CA ARG A 330 7.85 -7.17 -14.63
C ARG A 330 6.72 -6.37 -15.26
N VAL A 331 5.51 -6.92 -15.19
CA VAL A 331 4.28 -6.30 -15.70
C VAL A 331 3.22 -6.33 -14.60
N VAL A 332 2.54 -5.22 -14.39
CA VAL A 332 1.41 -5.10 -13.47
C VAL A 332 0.17 -4.68 -14.26
N THR A 333 -0.92 -5.41 -14.13
CA THR A 333 -2.17 -5.14 -14.85
C THR A 333 -3.40 -5.14 -13.96
N ALA A 334 -4.44 -4.40 -14.36
CA ALA A 334 -5.72 -4.32 -13.64
C ALA A 334 -6.74 -5.33 -14.17
N TRP A 335 -6.89 -5.42 -15.50
CA TRP A 335 -7.95 -6.16 -16.15
C TRP A 335 -7.35 -7.19 -17.12
N ARG A 336 -7.70 -8.48 -16.96
CA ARG A 336 -7.36 -9.51 -17.96
C ARG A 336 -8.21 -9.32 -19.20
N GLU A 337 -7.63 -9.56 -20.38
CA GLU A 337 -8.33 -9.31 -21.63
C GLU A 337 -9.55 -10.24 -21.76
N PRO A 338 -10.78 -9.70 -21.86
CA PRO A 338 -11.97 -10.53 -22.06
C PRO A 338 -12.01 -11.06 -23.50
N ASP A 339 -12.81 -12.10 -23.75
CA ASP A 339 -13.05 -12.68 -25.09
C ASP A 339 -13.83 -11.76 -26.06
N THR A 340 -13.78 -10.43 -25.88
CA THR A 340 -14.54 -9.44 -26.66
C THR A 340 -13.99 -9.25 -28.07
N PHE A 341 -12.66 -9.23 -28.25
CA PHE A 341 -12.02 -9.03 -29.56
C PHE A 341 -11.03 -10.14 -29.93
N VAL A 342 -10.46 -10.83 -28.95
CA VAL A 342 -9.55 -11.97 -29.14
C VAL A 342 -10.03 -13.10 -28.24
N THR A 343 -10.38 -14.25 -28.83
CA THR A 343 -10.74 -15.44 -28.05
C THR A 343 -9.49 -16.08 -27.43
N ALA A 344 -9.58 -16.43 -26.16
CA ALA A 344 -8.48 -17.02 -25.38
C ALA A 344 -7.20 -16.17 -25.42
N ALA A 345 -7.34 -14.85 -25.25
CA ALA A 345 -6.20 -13.97 -25.05
C ALA A 345 -5.39 -14.42 -23.81
N ASP A 346 -4.09 -14.62 -23.97
CA ASP A 346 -3.20 -15.06 -22.89
C ASP A 346 -1.86 -14.30 -22.93
N GLY A 347 -1.96 -12.96 -22.85
CA GLY A 347 -0.81 -12.07 -22.77
C GLY A 347 0.07 -12.36 -21.55
N SER A 348 -0.59 -12.54 -20.40
CA SER A 348 0.08 -12.87 -19.15
C SER A 348 0.80 -14.20 -19.21
N GLY A 349 0.22 -15.23 -19.83
CA GLY A 349 0.84 -16.55 -19.98
C GLY A 349 2.07 -16.52 -20.89
N VAL A 350 2.02 -15.79 -22.01
CA VAL A 350 3.19 -15.58 -22.88
C VAL A 350 4.33 -14.92 -22.10
N LEU A 351 4.05 -13.82 -21.42
CA LEU A 351 5.02 -13.11 -20.59
C LEU A 351 5.60 -14.01 -19.49
N ALA A 352 4.74 -14.71 -18.74
CA ALA A 352 5.16 -15.59 -17.66
C ALA A 352 6.02 -16.78 -18.15
N SER A 353 5.69 -17.35 -19.31
CA SER A 353 6.45 -18.46 -19.91
C SER A 353 7.89 -18.07 -20.30
N GLU A 354 8.11 -16.77 -20.55
CA GLU A 354 9.39 -16.17 -20.94
C GLU A 354 10.08 -15.50 -19.73
N GLY A 355 9.62 -15.78 -18.51
CA GLY A 355 10.25 -15.32 -17.26
C GLY A 355 9.91 -13.89 -16.83
N VAL A 356 8.86 -13.28 -17.37
CA VAL A 356 8.33 -12.00 -16.87
C VAL A 356 7.41 -12.24 -15.68
N GLU A 357 7.61 -11.50 -14.61
CA GLU A 357 6.72 -11.53 -13.47
C GLU A 357 5.46 -10.70 -13.74
N VAL A 358 4.32 -11.38 -13.82
CA VAL A 358 3.01 -10.74 -14.07
C VAL A 358 2.21 -10.67 -12.78
N VAL A 359 1.83 -9.45 -12.40
CA VAL A 359 1.00 -9.16 -11.22
C VAL A 359 -0.33 -8.61 -11.67
N VAL A 360 -1.43 -9.18 -11.16
CA VAL A 360 -2.78 -8.69 -11.43
C VAL A 360 -3.34 -8.06 -10.16
N LEU A 361 -3.81 -6.81 -10.25
CA LEU A 361 -4.46 -6.07 -9.17
C LEU A 361 -5.95 -5.90 -9.49
N PRO A 362 -6.80 -6.91 -9.21
CA PRO A 362 -8.22 -6.91 -9.58
C PRO A 362 -9.03 -5.78 -8.94
N GLU A 363 -8.55 -5.21 -7.82
CA GLU A 363 -9.13 -4.02 -7.20
C GLU A 363 -9.14 -2.77 -8.09
N TYR A 364 -8.39 -2.76 -9.20
CA TYR A 364 -8.41 -1.71 -10.23
C TYR A 364 -9.22 -2.06 -11.48
N GLU A 365 -9.78 -3.27 -11.57
CA GLU A 365 -10.46 -3.78 -12.76
C GLU A 365 -11.61 -2.88 -13.21
N GLU A 366 -12.49 -2.47 -12.28
CA GLU A 366 -13.63 -1.60 -12.61
C GLU A 366 -13.18 -0.22 -13.10
N ARG A 367 -12.07 0.31 -12.56
CA ARG A 367 -11.49 1.58 -13.02
C ARG A 367 -10.92 1.44 -14.43
N ALA A 368 -10.29 0.29 -14.75
CA ALA A 368 -9.79 -0.01 -16.09
C ALA A 368 -10.91 -0.25 -17.12
N LYS A 369 -12.05 -0.82 -16.69
CA LYS A 369 -13.24 -1.02 -17.53
C LYS A 369 -14.02 0.26 -17.80
N ALA A 370 -14.01 1.23 -16.89
CA ALA A 370 -14.85 2.43 -17.00
C ALA A 370 -14.69 3.19 -18.34
N PRO A 371 -13.47 3.43 -18.88
CA PRO A 371 -13.27 4.03 -20.21
C PRO A 371 -13.75 3.18 -21.39
N ASN A 372 -14.11 1.92 -21.14
CA ASN A 372 -14.51 0.91 -22.12
C ASN A 372 -15.98 0.51 -22.02
N ALA A 373 -16.75 1.13 -21.13
CA ALA A 373 -18.14 0.76 -20.86
C ALA A 373 -19.05 0.81 -22.11
N HIS A 374 -18.71 1.63 -23.10
CA HIS A 374 -19.42 1.75 -24.39
C HIS A 374 -19.22 0.55 -25.34
N LEU A 375 -18.29 -0.36 -25.04
CA LEU A 375 -18.02 -1.58 -25.82
C LEU A 375 -18.85 -2.77 -25.37
N SER A 376 -19.41 -2.73 -24.14
CA SER A 376 -20.32 -3.76 -23.65
C SER A 376 -21.66 -3.68 -24.37
N PRO A 377 -22.25 -4.80 -24.82
CA PRO A 377 -23.61 -4.78 -25.38
C PRO A 377 -24.61 -4.34 -24.30
N PRO A 378 -25.68 -3.61 -24.66
CA PRO A 378 -26.71 -3.25 -23.71
C PRO A 378 -27.34 -4.52 -23.10
N PRO A 379 -27.70 -4.52 -21.81
CA PRO A 379 -28.37 -5.68 -21.21
C PRO A 379 -29.71 -5.91 -21.92
N GLY A 380 -29.89 -7.09 -22.52
CA GLY A 380 -31.19 -7.56 -23.01
C GLY A 380 -31.35 -7.80 -24.52
N ARG A 381 -30.34 -8.31 -25.23
CA ARG A 381 -30.58 -9.02 -26.50
C ARG A 381 -29.80 -10.33 -26.54
N SER A 382 -30.38 -11.34 -25.90
CA SER A 382 -30.12 -12.76 -26.16
C SER A 382 -30.78 -13.20 -27.45
#